data_AF-A0A973YMU1-F1
#
_entry.id   AF-A0A973YMU1-F1
#
_cell.length_a   1.000
_cell.length_b   1.000
_cell.length_c   1.000
_cell.angle_alpha   90.00
_cell.angle_beta   90.00
_cell.angle_gamma   90.00
#
_symmetry.space_group_name_H-M   'P 1'
#
loop_
_entity.id
_entity.type
_entity.pdbx_description
1 polymer ?
#
loop_
_entity_poly.entity_id
_entity_poly.type
_entity_poly.pdbx_seq_one_letter_code
_entity_poly.pdbx_strand_id
1 'polypeptide(L)'
;MSPTAPATTITPTLRRRRGLTEQAAVAAVDQACRRLRLPTVRAVLDEALSVAGKEQLSYQGFLAELLLAECDDRDRRSSIRRVKAANFPRDKWLGDFDFDANPNISPATIHTLATGDWIRKGQPLCLIGDSGT
;
A
#
# COMPACT_ATOMS: atom_id res chain seq x y z
N MET A 1 -3.41 -21.39 -37.39
CA MET A 1 -2.34 -21.79 -36.46
C MET A 1 -1.78 -20.51 -35.85
N SER A 2 -2.16 -20.20 -34.60
CA SER A 2 -1.69 -18.99 -33.93
C SER A 2 -0.31 -19.23 -33.31
N PRO A 3 0.66 -18.31 -33.45
CA PRO A 3 1.99 -18.48 -32.88
C PRO A 3 1.95 -18.29 -31.37
N THR A 4 2.37 -19.32 -30.62
CA THR A 4 2.58 -19.26 -29.17
C THR A 4 3.73 -18.32 -28.86
N ALA A 5 3.48 -17.25 -28.10
CA ALA A 5 4.54 -16.34 -27.66
C ALA A 5 5.57 -17.06 -26.77
N PRO A 6 6.88 -16.78 -26.91
CA PRO A 6 7.90 -17.43 -26.10
C PRO A 6 7.76 -16.98 -24.63
N ALA A 7 7.70 -17.95 -23.72
CA ALA A 7 7.63 -17.68 -22.28
C ALA A 7 8.98 -17.16 -21.76
N THR A 8 8.98 -15.96 -21.15
CA THR A 8 10.16 -15.40 -20.48
C THR A 8 10.58 -16.31 -19.32
N THR A 9 11.73 -16.97 -19.44
CA THR A 9 12.26 -17.85 -18.39
C THR A 9 12.86 -17.04 -17.24
N ILE A 10 12.35 -17.24 -16.02
CA ILE A 10 12.94 -16.67 -14.79
C ILE A 10 14.07 -17.58 -14.33
N THR A 11 15.22 -17.01 -13.93
CA THR A 11 16.32 -17.79 -13.34
C THR A 11 16.02 -18.09 -11.87
N PRO A 12 15.88 -19.37 -11.45
CA PRO A 12 15.43 -19.72 -10.09
C PRO A 12 16.56 -19.78 -9.05
N THR A 13 17.82 -19.54 -9.46
CA THR A 13 18.98 -19.67 -8.58
C THR A 13 19.67 -18.34 -8.34
N LEU A 14 19.97 -18.04 -7.08
CA LEU A 14 20.76 -16.87 -6.71
C LEU A 14 22.23 -17.09 -7.07
N ARG A 15 22.78 -16.25 -7.94
CA ARG A 15 24.24 -16.21 -8.15
C ARG A 15 24.91 -15.59 -6.93
N ARG A 16 25.68 -16.41 -6.21
CA ARG A 16 26.48 -15.94 -5.07
C ARG A 16 27.56 -14.97 -5.57
N ARG A 17 27.43 -13.69 -5.21
CA ARG A 17 28.52 -12.71 -5.42
C ARG A 17 29.51 -12.87 -4.26
N ARG A 18 30.61 -13.60 -4.48
CA ARG A 18 31.67 -13.75 -3.47
C ARG A 18 32.37 -12.41 -3.23
N GLY A 19 32.77 -12.15 -1.98
CA GLY A 19 33.62 -11.01 -1.62
C GLY A 19 32.92 -9.66 -1.50
N LEU A 20 31.60 -9.62 -1.28
CA LEU A 20 30.90 -8.35 -1.07
C LEU A 20 31.19 -7.82 0.34
N THR A 21 31.86 -6.68 0.44
CA THR A 21 32.04 -5.96 1.71
C THR A 21 30.69 -5.40 2.18
N GLU A 22 30.56 -5.10 3.47
CA GLU A 22 29.33 -4.53 4.01
C GLU A 22 28.98 -3.19 3.37
N GLN A 23 29.97 -2.32 3.15
CA GLN A 23 29.80 -1.07 2.41
C GLN A 23 29.30 -1.30 0.97
N ALA A 24 29.84 -2.32 0.29
CA ALA A 24 29.39 -2.68 -1.05
C ALA A 24 27.96 -3.26 -1.04
N ALA A 25 27.57 -3.97 0.03
CA ALA A 25 26.21 -4.46 0.22
C ALA A 25 25.23 -3.31 0.41
N VAL A 26 25.53 -2.34 1.28
CA VAL A 26 24.70 -1.14 1.49
C VAL A 26 24.50 -0.38 0.19
N ALA A 27 25.59 -0.12 -0.55
CA ALA A 27 25.52 0.56 -1.84
C ALA A 27 24.69 -0.23 -2.88
N ALA A 28 24.84 -1.57 -2.91
CA ALA A 28 24.07 -2.42 -3.81
C ALA A 28 22.57 -2.40 -3.48
N VAL A 29 22.20 -2.39 -2.20
CA VAL A 29 20.80 -2.31 -1.76
C VAL A 29 20.20 -0.95 -2.13
N ASP A 30 20.89 0.16 -1.88
CA ASP A 30 20.39 1.50 -2.28
C ASP A 30 20.18 1.59 -3.80
N GLN A 31 21.16 1.14 -4.60
CA GLN A 31 21.04 1.11 -6.06
C GLN A 31 19.88 0.22 -6.53
N ALA A 32 19.72 -0.96 -5.94
CA ALA A 32 18.62 -1.87 -6.26
C ALA A 32 17.26 -1.23 -5.93
N CYS A 33 17.12 -0.60 -4.75
CA CYS A 33 15.88 0.08 -4.37
C CYS A 33 15.53 1.21 -5.33
N ARG A 34 16.51 2.00 -5.79
CA ARG A 34 16.27 3.03 -6.82
C ARG A 34 15.81 2.41 -8.13
N ARG A 35 16.48 1.35 -8.60
CA ARG A 35 16.17 0.69 -9.88
C ARG A 35 14.80 0.02 -9.89
N LEU A 36 14.40 -0.56 -8.75
CA LEU A 36 13.14 -1.26 -8.54
C LEU A 36 12.02 -0.35 -8.04
N ARG A 37 12.32 0.93 -7.78
CA ARG A 37 11.38 1.92 -7.23
C ARG A 37 10.77 1.45 -5.91
N LEU A 38 11.64 1.11 -4.96
CA LEU A 38 11.32 0.74 -3.57
C LEU A 38 11.71 1.88 -2.61
N PRO A 39 11.06 3.06 -2.68
CA PRO A 39 11.44 4.21 -1.87
C PRO A 39 11.21 4.00 -0.37
N THR A 40 10.23 3.17 0.02
CA THR A 40 9.91 2.93 1.43
C THR A 40 10.97 2.01 2.04
N VAL A 41 11.30 0.89 1.38
CA VAL A 41 12.42 0.02 1.81
C VAL A 41 13.70 0.84 1.96
N ARG A 42 14.02 1.67 0.98
CA ARG A 42 15.22 2.54 1.01
C ARG A 42 15.21 3.52 2.18
N ALA A 43 14.06 4.01 2.59
CA ALA A 43 13.94 4.97 3.69
C ALA A 43 14.03 4.31 5.07
N VAL A 44 13.53 3.08 5.22
CA VAL A 44 13.42 2.41 6.54
C VAL A 44 14.46 1.31 6.77
N LEU A 45 15.34 1.04 5.82
CA LEU A 45 16.29 -0.07 5.89
C LEU A 45 17.15 -0.07 7.17
N ASP A 46 17.72 1.09 7.53
CA ASP A 46 18.61 1.19 8.69
C ASP A 46 17.85 0.94 10.01
N GLU A 47 16.63 1.44 10.11
CA GLU A 47 15.73 1.17 11.24
C GLU A 47 15.37 -0.32 11.31
N ALA A 48 14.97 -0.91 10.18
CA ALA A 48 14.61 -2.31 10.09
C ALA A 48 15.79 -3.24 10.46
N LEU A 49 17.02 -2.89 10.07
CA LEU A 49 18.23 -3.63 10.48
C LEU A 49 18.47 -3.54 11.99
N SER A 50 18.25 -2.36 12.60
CA SER A 50 18.35 -2.18 14.05
C SER A 50 17.32 -3.02 14.80
N VAL A 51 16.07 -3.01 14.34
CA VAL A 51 14.96 -3.79 14.92
C VAL A 51 15.24 -5.28 14.78
N ALA A 52 15.61 -5.74 13.58
CA ALA A 52 15.90 -7.16 13.34
C ALA A 52 17.03 -7.68 14.25
N GLY A 53 18.06 -6.87 14.50
CA GLY A 53 19.12 -7.22 15.44
C GLY A 53 18.67 -7.29 16.89
N LYS A 54 17.80 -6.37 17.33
CA LYS A 54 17.26 -6.32 18.70
C LYS A 54 16.25 -7.44 18.96
N GLU A 55 15.35 -7.65 18.03
CA GLU A 55 14.23 -8.60 18.15
C GLU A 55 14.57 -10.00 17.66
N GLN A 56 15.81 -10.21 17.17
CA GLN A 56 16.27 -11.50 16.65
C GLN A 56 15.34 -12.05 15.55
N LEU A 57 14.89 -11.17 14.65
CA LEU A 57 14.01 -11.57 13.56
C LEU A 57 14.70 -12.60 12.67
N SER A 58 13.95 -13.62 12.26
CA SER A 58 14.41 -14.52 11.20
C SER A 58 14.62 -13.73 9.90
N TYR A 59 15.50 -14.20 9.01
CA TYR A 59 15.71 -13.56 7.70
C TYR A 59 14.42 -13.45 6.88
N GLN A 60 13.52 -14.43 7.02
CA GLN A 60 12.20 -14.40 6.37
C GLN A 60 11.30 -13.33 6.97
N GLY A 61 11.29 -13.19 8.30
CA GLY A 61 10.51 -12.16 9.01
C GLY A 61 10.97 -10.76 8.65
N PHE A 62 12.27 -10.49 8.73
CA PHE A 62 12.86 -9.20 8.34
C PHE A 62 12.51 -8.83 6.88
N LEU A 63 12.66 -9.77 5.95
CA LEU A 63 12.33 -9.51 4.54
C LEU A 63 10.83 -9.25 4.36
N ALA A 64 9.97 -10.00 5.06
CA ALA A 64 8.53 -9.81 5.00
C ALA A 64 8.13 -8.42 5.49
N GLU A 65 8.65 -7.95 6.63
CA GLU A 65 8.35 -6.62 7.18
C GLU A 65 8.72 -5.49 6.21
N LEU A 66 9.93 -5.54 5.63
CA LEU A 66 10.35 -4.54 4.64
C LEU A 66 9.44 -4.49 3.42
N LEU A 67 9.08 -5.66 2.89
CA LEU A 67 8.22 -5.74 1.70
C LEU A 67 6.78 -5.34 1.99
N LEU A 68 6.24 -5.70 3.16
CA LEU A 68 4.91 -5.29 3.59
C LEU A 68 4.83 -3.78 3.78
N ALA A 69 5.83 -3.17 4.45
CA ALA A 69 5.89 -1.72 4.60
C ALA A 69 5.88 -0.98 3.25
N GLU A 70 6.60 -1.50 2.25
CA GLU A 70 6.59 -0.94 0.90
C GLU A 70 5.23 -1.11 0.19
N CYS A 71 4.57 -2.26 0.34
CA CYS A 71 3.24 -2.48 -0.20
C CYS A 71 2.22 -1.51 0.43
N ASP A 72 2.21 -1.41 1.76
CA ASP A 72 1.28 -0.56 2.51
C ASP A 72 1.42 0.92 2.10
N ASP A 73 2.65 1.44 2.05
CA ASP A 73 2.89 2.82 1.67
C ASP A 73 2.59 3.08 0.18
N ARG A 74 2.79 2.08 -0.69
CA ARG A 74 2.42 2.16 -2.10
C ARG A 74 0.90 2.22 -2.28
N ASP A 75 0.15 1.40 -1.54
CA ASP A 75 -1.30 1.39 -1.56
C ASP A 75 -1.88 2.70 -1.01
N ARG A 76 -1.32 3.19 0.10
CA ARG A 76 -1.64 4.51 0.66
C ARG A 76 -1.41 5.63 -0.36
N ARG A 77 -0.22 5.71 -0.98
CA ARG A 77 0.10 6.72 -1.99
C ARG A 77 -0.81 6.62 -3.22
N SER A 78 -1.13 5.40 -3.65
CA SER A 78 -2.06 5.19 -4.77
C SER A 78 -3.47 5.68 -4.44
N SER A 79 -3.96 5.43 -3.23
CA SER A 79 -5.26 5.92 -2.76
C SER A 79 -5.30 7.45 -2.69
N ILE A 80 -4.30 8.10 -2.08
CA ILE A 80 -4.21 9.57 -2.02
C ILE A 80 -4.20 10.17 -3.43
N ARG A 81 -3.41 9.58 -4.34
CA ARG A 81 -3.34 10.04 -5.74
C ARG A 81 -4.68 9.91 -6.45
N ARG A 82 -5.42 8.80 -6.26
CA ARG A 82 -6.75 8.61 -6.86
C ARG A 82 -7.75 9.64 -6.35
N VAL A 83 -7.77 9.91 -5.03
CA VAL A 83 -8.63 10.95 -4.43
C VAL A 83 -8.30 12.32 -5.03
N LYS A 84 -7.01 12.69 -5.07
CA LYS A 84 -6.58 13.96 -5.66
C LYS A 84 -6.94 14.08 -7.15
N ALA A 85 -6.78 12.99 -7.91
CA ALA A 85 -7.10 12.96 -9.33
C ALA A 85 -8.60 13.06 -9.63
N ALA A 86 -9.47 12.68 -8.69
CA ALA A 86 -10.92 12.83 -8.82
C ALA A 86 -11.37 14.31 -8.75
N ASN A 87 -10.50 15.21 -8.27
CA ASN A 87 -10.72 16.66 -8.25
C ASN A 87 -12.07 17.05 -7.62
N PHE A 88 -12.39 16.44 -6.47
CA PHE A 88 -13.60 16.75 -5.74
C PHE A 88 -13.61 18.23 -5.31
N PRO A 89 -14.75 18.94 -5.39
CA PRO A 89 -14.83 20.34 -4.98
C PRO A 89 -14.56 20.57 -3.49
N ARG A 90 -14.79 19.54 -2.67
CA ARG A 90 -14.56 19.51 -1.22
C ARG A 90 -14.17 18.08 -0.82
N ASP A 91 -13.25 17.96 0.12
CA ASP A 91 -12.97 16.69 0.77
C ASP A 91 -14.08 16.41 1.78
N LYS A 92 -14.85 15.35 1.54
CA LYS A 92 -15.85 14.84 2.49
C LYS A 92 -15.59 13.36 2.73
N TRP A 93 -15.37 12.99 3.98
CA TRP A 93 -15.17 11.59 4.37
C TRP A 93 -16.40 11.08 5.10
N LEU A 94 -16.71 9.79 4.90
CA LEU A 94 -17.81 9.16 5.62
C LEU A 94 -17.54 9.09 7.13
N GLY A 95 -16.26 9.14 7.54
CA GLY A 95 -15.85 9.24 8.94
C GLY A 95 -16.08 10.62 9.57
N ASP A 96 -16.28 11.66 8.76
CA ASP A 96 -16.59 13.01 9.24
C ASP A 96 -18.11 13.21 9.44
N PHE A 97 -18.91 12.14 9.36
CA PHE A 97 -20.34 12.23 9.49
C PHE A 97 -20.74 12.62 10.92
N ASP A 98 -21.37 13.77 11.07
CA ASP A 98 -21.92 14.25 12.32
C ASP A 98 -23.30 13.60 12.57
N PHE A 99 -23.36 12.67 13.51
CA PHE A 99 -24.60 11.98 13.88
C PHE A 99 -25.54 12.87 14.69
N ASP A 100 -25.05 13.91 15.34
CA ASP A 100 -25.87 14.85 16.09
C ASP A 100 -26.58 15.84 15.15
N ALA A 101 -25.99 16.12 13.98
CA ALA A 101 -26.59 16.95 12.94
C ALA A 101 -27.84 16.33 12.29
N ASN A 102 -27.98 14.99 12.30
CA ASN A 102 -29.18 14.30 11.83
C ASN A 102 -29.46 13.01 12.61
N PRO A 103 -30.24 13.08 13.70
CA PRO A 103 -30.53 11.94 14.56
C PRO A 103 -31.41 10.86 13.90
N ASN A 104 -31.99 11.14 12.72
CA ASN A 104 -32.77 10.15 11.98
C ASN A 104 -31.90 9.12 11.25
N ILE A 105 -30.60 9.37 11.12
CA ILE A 105 -29.67 8.46 10.46
C ILE A 105 -28.98 7.60 11.52
N SER A 106 -29.28 6.30 11.48
CA SER A 106 -28.63 5.34 12.38
C SER A 106 -27.13 5.24 12.08
N PRO A 107 -26.24 5.36 13.09
CA PRO A 107 -24.80 5.16 12.92
C PRO A 107 -24.44 3.82 12.28
N ALA A 108 -25.20 2.76 12.60
CA ALA A 108 -24.99 1.44 12.01
C ALA A 108 -25.10 1.46 10.46
N THR A 109 -25.97 2.30 9.91
CA THR A 109 -26.12 2.44 8.44
C THR A 109 -24.86 3.05 7.82
N ILE A 110 -24.36 4.14 8.40
CA ILE A 110 -23.14 4.81 7.93
C ILE A 110 -21.93 3.89 8.07
N HIS A 111 -21.79 3.17 9.19
CA HIS A 111 -20.72 2.17 9.35
C HIS A 111 -20.83 1.04 8.32
N THR A 112 -22.03 0.58 7.99
CA THR A 112 -22.24 -0.43 6.95
C THR A 112 -21.79 0.09 5.58
N LEU A 113 -22.14 1.33 5.23
CA LEU A 113 -21.68 1.96 3.99
C LEU A 113 -20.16 2.14 3.94
N ALA A 114 -19.52 2.42 5.07
CA ALA A 114 -18.06 2.59 5.19
C ALA A 114 -17.26 1.33 4.87
N THR A 115 -17.86 0.15 4.98
CA THR A 115 -17.22 -1.12 4.56
C THR A 115 -16.97 -1.20 3.05
N GLY A 116 -17.71 -0.41 2.25
CA GLY A 116 -17.65 -0.44 0.79
C GLY A 116 -18.20 -1.74 0.17
N ASP A 117 -18.86 -2.61 0.94
CA ASP A 117 -19.39 -3.90 0.46
C ASP A 117 -20.39 -3.73 -0.69
N TRP A 118 -21.18 -2.66 -0.65
CA TRP A 118 -22.16 -2.31 -1.67
C TRP A 118 -21.48 -2.01 -3.04
N ILE A 119 -20.27 -1.46 -3.04
CA ILE A 119 -19.47 -1.24 -4.26
C ILE A 119 -19.06 -2.59 -4.85
N ARG A 120 -18.54 -3.50 -4.02
CA ARG A 120 -18.14 -4.87 -4.46
C ARG A 120 -19.32 -5.66 -5.03
N LYS A 121 -20.50 -5.48 -4.44
CA LYS A 121 -21.75 -6.13 -4.86
C LYS A 121 -22.43 -5.43 -6.06
N GLY A 122 -21.91 -4.30 -6.52
CA GLY A 122 -22.53 -3.50 -7.59
C GLY A 122 -23.91 -2.94 -7.22
N GLN A 123 -24.17 -2.72 -5.93
CA GLN A 123 -25.42 -2.17 -5.44
C GLN A 123 -25.41 -0.64 -5.59
N PRO A 124 -26.50 -0.01 -6.07
CA PRO A 124 -26.55 1.44 -6.17
C PRO A 124 -26.71 2.10 -4.77
N LEU A 125 -26.11 3.27 -4.60
CA LEU A 125 -26.30 4.13 -3.43
C LEU A 125 -26.80 5.50 -3.89
N CYS A 126 -27.92 5.95 -3.32
CA CYS A 126 -28.45 7.30 -3.54
C CYS A 126 -28.42 8.06 -2.21
N LEU A 127 -27.74 9.21 -2.19
CA LEU A 127 -27.70 10.12 -1.05
C LEU A 127 -28.51 11.37 -1.43
N ILE A 128 -29.55 11.67 -0.67
CA ILE A 128 -30.48 12.77 -0.96
C ILE A 128 -30.47 13.71 0.25
N GLY A 129 -30.27 15.00 -0.01
CA GLY A 129 -30.25 16.06 0.99
C GLY A 129 -30.24 17.43 0.32
N ASP A 130 -30.58 18.46 1.10
CA ASP A 130 -30.57 19.84 0.62
C ASP A 130 -29.15 20.31 0.27
N SER A 131 -29.05 21.26 -0.66
CA SER A 131 -27.75 21.76 -1.12
C SER A 131 -27.01 22.49 0.01
N GLY A 132 -25.84 21.98 0.40
CA GLY A 132 -25.00 22.59 1.44
C GLY A 132 -24.81 21.76 2.71
N THR A 133 -25.56 20.65 2.86
CA THR A 133 -25.25 19.60 3.83
C THR A 133 -24.12 18.70 3.34
#